data_AF-A0AA86NF31-F1
#
_entry.id   AF-A0AA86NF31-F1
#
_cell.length_a   1.000
_cell.length_b   1.000
_cell.length_c   1.000
_cell.angle_alpha   90.00
_cell.angle_beta   90.00
_cell.angle_gamma   90.00
#
_symmetry.space_group_name_H-M   'P 1'
#
loop_
_entity.id
_entity.type
_entity.pdbx_description
1 polymer ?
#
loop_
_entity_poly.entity_id
_entity_poly.type
_entity_poly.pdbx_seq_one_letter_code
_entity_poly.pdbx_strand_id
1 'polypeptide(L)'
;MQVNNQTELNNEEPANIQFPYEYKPVHPQLHQYRQRSLLFKLIFKPIITILKPILLPIRLLLTFTFLFLHSCVTSLCNMGTDQTKPLPKLNRFIFLCSAKFFCTLATLSQGFVVKTVKKSKETAPVVVLNHRSMIDILMNGLIGTETIIGKASMTNNFITGPTFNAGRSIKIIKNQSALQIIKDRFESGVKWPALTLYAEGTVTSFGVILRLRTGSFRLGLKVQPVVFNYFYSEPFEWLFETAFEHLMQAGNNLCGKVEVSYLDPMEQKTGEWPRQFADRVGKAMADEIGSVYVPYQSEDVYYFNGKGDISKCTEEYIRDYGWMGTLKDYKKMCKKAGLNWRYEWPKERFANVE
;
A
#
# COMPACT_ATOMS: atom_id res chain seq x y z
N MET A 1 4.52 33.46 12.17
CA MET A 1 4.61 33.05 13.59
C MET A 1 4.08 31.64 13.83
N GLN A 2 2.90 31.22 13.36
CA GLN A 2 2.37 29.87 13.60
C GLN A 2 3.21 28.71 13.00
N VAL A 3 3.86 28.90 11.84
CA VAL A 3 4.69 27.85 11.21
C VAL A 3 5.97 27.54 12.00
N ASN A 4 6.56 28.53 12.68
CA ASN A 4 7.77 28.31 13.49
C ASN A 4 7.47 27.50 14.76
N ASN A 5 6.38 27.81 15.47
CA ASN A 5 6.04 27.09 16.71
C ASN A 5 5.66 25.63 16.46
N GLN A 6 4.99 25.31 15.34
CA GLN A 6 4.64 23.91 15.01
C GLN A 6 5.88 23.10 14.57
N THR A 7 6.85 23.75 13.92
CA THR A 7 8.10 23.10 13.50
C THR A 7 9.00 22.80 14.72
N GLU A 8 9.05 23.71 15.69
CA GLU A 8 9.72 23.49 16.98
C GLU A 8 9.06 22.34 17.75
N LEU A 9 7.72 22.33 17.85
CA LEU A 9 7.00 21.17 18.39
C LEU A 9 7.39 19.86 17.67
N ASN A 10 7.37 19.81 16.34
CA ASN A 10 7.68 18.57 15.63
C ASN A 10 9.08 17.99 15.94
N ASN A 11 10.02 18.83 16.43
CA ASN A 11 11.34 18.41 16.88
C ASN A 11 11.39 17.95 18.35
N GLU A 12 10.43 18.37 19.18
CA GLU A 12 10.29 18.00 20.61
C GLU A 12 9.38 16.77 20.83
N GLU A 13 8.91 16.14 19.75
CA GLU A 13 8.01 14.98 19.82
C GLU A 13 8.59 13.87 20.74
N PRO A 14 7.85 13.44 21.78
CA PRO A 14 8.29 12.36 22.65
C PRO A 14 8.56 11.07 21.88
N ALA A 15 9.66 10.38 22.22
CA ALA A 15 10.07 9.17 21.53
C ALA A 15 9.03 8.03 21.59
N ASN A 16 8.16 8.02 22.61
CA ASN A 16 7.19 6.94 22.82
C ASN A 16 5.77 7.46 23.11
N ILE A 17 5.12 8.04 22.10
CA ILE A 17 3.68 8.31 22.16
C ILE A 17 2.93 6.98 21.98
N GLN A 18 2.22 6.57 23.03
CA GLN A 18 1.42 5.35 23.06
C GLN A 18 0.35 5.33 21.96
N PHE A 19 -0.03 4.13 21.53
CA PHE A 19 -1.11 3.95 20.58
C PHE A 19 -2.47 4.32 21.23
N PRO A 20 -3.26 5.24 20.63
CA PRO A 20 -4.36 5.86 21.35
C PRO A 20 -5.71 5.13 21.21
N TYR A 21 -5.78 4.01 20.48
CA TYR A 21 -7.04 3.34 20.17
C TYR A 21 -7.08 1.92 20.72
N GLU A 22 -8.26 1.49 21.17
CA GLU A 22 -8.54 0.07 21.33
C GLU A 22 -8.54 -0.63 19.98
N TYR A 23 -8.02 -1.86 19.95
CA TYR A 23 -7.97 -2.66 18.74
C TYR A 23 -8.11 -4.14 19.05
N LYS A 24 -8.66 -4.87 18.08
CA LYS A 24 -8.61 -6.32 18.06
C LYS A 24 -7.36 -6.74 17.28
N PRO A 25 -6.47 -7.59 17.83
CA PRO A 25 -5.34 -8.11 17.07
C PRO A 25 -5.79 -8.73 15.74
N VAL A 26 -5.17 -8.29 14.65
CA VAL A 26 -5.31 -8.84 13.31
C VAL A 26 -3.93 -8.93 12.69
N HIS A 27 -3.51 -10.12 12.28
CA HIS A 27 -2.16 -10.34 11.82
C HIS A 27 -1.92 -9.68 10.45
N PRO A 28 -0.87 -8.85 10.30
CA PRO A 28 -0.66 -8.05 9.09
C PRO A 28 -0.18 -8.86 7.88
N GLN A 29 0.26 -10.10 8.09
CA GLN A 29 0.81 -10.96 7.03
C GLN A 29 0.07 -12.30 6.87
N LEU A 30 -1.10 -12.46 7.49
CA LEU A 30 -1.91 -13.68 7.35
C LEU A 30 -3.31 -13.32 6.88
N HIS A 31 -3.92 -14.18 6.07
CA HIS A 31 -5.29 -13.98 5.65
C HIS A 31 -6.23 -14.27 6.81
N GLN A 32 -7.28 -13.45 6.92
CA GLN A 32 -8.36 -13.71 7.85
C GLN A 32 -9.23 -14.83 7.30
N TYR A 33 -9.46 -15.89 8.10
CA TYR A 33 -10.31 -16.98 7.67
C TYR A 33 -11.74 -16.46 7.41
N ARG A 34 -12.22 -16.67 6.18
CA ARG A 34 -13.60 -16.36 5.79
C ARG A 34 -14.31 -17.65 5.44
N GLN A 35 -15.38 -17.96 6.18
CA GLN A 35 -16.25 -19.07 5.82
C GLN A 35 -16.91 -18.78 4.47
N ARG A 36 -16.60 -19.60 3.47
CA ARG A 36 -17.19 -19.48 2.14
C ARG A 36 -18.53 -20.21 2.07
N SER A 37 -19.48 -19.64 1.35
CA SER A 37 -20.78 -20.27 1.09
C SER A 37 -20.61 -21.61 0.37
N LEU A 38 -21.60 -22.49 0.51
CA LEU A 38 -21.61 -23.78 -0.20
C LEU A 38 -21.59 -23.58 -1.71
N LEU A 39 -22.32 -22.58 -2.20
CA LEU A 39 -22.32 -22.15 -3.60
C LEU A 39 -20.91 -21.83 -4.11
N PHE A 40 -20.12 -21.09 -3.33
CA PHE A 40 -18.74 -20.79 -3.69
C PHE A 40 -17.89 -22.05 -3.81
N LYS A 41 -18.02 -22.98 -2.84
CA LYS A 41 -17.22 -24.21 -2.79
C LYS A 41 -17.57 -25.17 -3.92
N LEU A 42 -18.85 -25.34 -4.24
CA LEU A 42 -19.32 -26.33 -5.21
C LEU A 42 -19.37 -25.82 -6.65
N ILE A 43 -19.54 -24.51 -6.86
CA ILE A 43 -19.70 -23.94 -8.22
C ILE A 43 -18.52 -23.04 -8.59
N PHE A 44 -18.31 -21.95 -7.85
CA PHE A 44 -17.33 -20.94 -8.25
C PHE A 44 -15.89 -21.48 -8.20
N LYS A 45 -15.53 -22.25 -7.17
CA LYS A 45 -14.17 -22.76 -7.01
C LYS A 45 -13.74 -23.75 -8.12
N PRO A 46 -14.57 -24.74 -8.52
CA PRO A 46 -14.28 -25.56 -9.70
C PRO A 46 -14.12 -24.73 -10.99
N ILE A 47 -15.01 -23.76 -11.23
CA ILE A 47 -14.92 -22.88 -12.41
C ILE A 47 -13.61 -22.10 -12.41
N ILE A 48 -13.24 -21.47 -11.29
CA ILE A 48 -11.96 -20.78 -11.13
C ILE A 48 -10.79 -21.73 -11.46
N THR A 49 -10.82 -22.95 -10.92
CA THR A 49 -9.75 -23.93 -11.11
C THR A 49 -9.57 -24.31 -12.57
N ILE A 50 -10.66 -24.50 -13.31
CA ILE A 50 -10.64 -24.84 -14.74
C ILE A 50 -10.21 -23.66 -15.61
N LEU A 51 -10.70 -22.45 -15.31
CA LEU A 51 -10.42 -21.26 -16.11
C LEU A 51 -9.02 -20.67 -15.85
N LYS A 52 -8.48 -20.83 -14.65
CA LYS A 52 -7.17 -20.31 -14.25
C LYS A 52 -6.03 -20.57 -15.24
N PRO A 53 -5.77 -21.80 -15.74
CA PRO A 53 -4.67 -22.04 -16.68
C PRO A 53 -4.83 -21.30 -18.02
N ILE A 54 -6.05 -20.94 -18.41
CA ILE A 54 -6.35 -20.18 -19.63
C ILE A 54 -6.27 -18.67 -19.35
N LEU A 55 -6.91 -18.21 -18.27
CA LEU A 55 -6.99 -16.79 -17.93
C LEU A 55 -5.63 -16.23 -17.53
N LEU A 56 -4.85 -16.96 -16.74
CA LEU A 56 -3.58 -16.45 -16.23
C LEU A 56 -2.62 -15.96 -17.33
N PRO A 57 -2.25 -16.74 -18.36
CA PRO A 57 -1.33 -16.27 -19.39
C PRO A 57 -1.90 -15.08 -20.17
N ILE A 58 -3.20 -15.08 -20.47
CA ILE A 58 -3.87 -13.97 -21.15
C ILE A 58 -3.79 -12.69 -20.31
N ARG A 59 -4.09 -12.78 -19.01
CA ARG A 59 -4.07 -11.64 -18.09
C ARG A 59 -2.67 -11.05 -17.93
N LEU A 60 -1.67 -11.91 -17.76
CA LEU A 60 -0.28 -11.48 -17.66
C LEU A 60 0.15 -10.79 -18.96
N LEU A 61 -0.11 -11.42 -20.11
CA LEU A 61 0.21 -10.83 -21.42
C LEU A 61 -0.41 -9.45 -21.57
N LEU A 62 -1.74 -9.32 -21.39
CA LEU A 62 -2.44 -8.04 -21.52
C LEU A 62 -1.92 -6.99 -20.55
N THR A 63 -1.70 -7.36 -19.29
CA THR A 63 -1.19 -6.43 -18.26
C THR A 63 0.20 -5.93 -18.62
N PHE A 64 1.12 -6.82 -19.01
CA PHE A 64 2.46 -6.42 -19.43
C PHE A 64 2.43 -5.58 -20.71
N THR A 65 1.58 -5.92 -21.69
CA THR A 65 1.40 -5.11 -22.90
C THR A 65 0.92 -3.70 -22.58
N PHE A 66 -0.13 -3.53 -21.76
CA PHE A 66 -0.64 -2.20 -21.43
C PHE A 66 0.36 -1.38 -20.61
N LEU A 67 1.07 -2.00 -19.67
CA LEU A 67 2.13 -1.32 -18.91
C LEU A 67 3.32 -0.93 -19.79
N PHE A 68 3.69 -1.78 -20.75
CA PHE A 68 4.73 -1.46 -21.72
C PHE A 68 4.33 -0.30 -22.63
N LEU A 69 3.10 -0.31 -23.17
CA LEU A 69 2.58 0.80 -23.99
C LEU A 69 2.55 2.12 -23.20
N HIS A 70 2.09 2.08 -21.93
CA HIS A 70 2.16 3.23 -21.05
C HIS A 70 3.60 3.73 -20.85
N SER A 71 4.55 2.80 -20.64
CA SER A 71 5.98 3.10 -20.47
C SER A 71 6.56 3.79 -21.72
N CYS A 72 6.22 3.33 -22.93
CA CYS A 72 6.61 3.97 -24.18
C CYS A 72 6.09 5.41 -24.29
N VAL A 73 4.79 5.63 -24.09
CA VAL A 73 4.18 6.98 -24.13
C VAL A 73 4.84 7.89 -23.10
N THR A 74 5.07 7.37 -21.91
CA THR A 74 5.68 8.14 -20.82
C THR A 74 7.14 8.48 -21.08
N SER A 75 7.89 7.57 -21.70
CA SER A 75 9.27 7.83 -22.14
C SER A 75 9.33 8.99 -23.12
N LEU A 76 8.41 9.02 -24.10
CA LEU A 76 8.28 10.12 -25.05
C LEU A 76 7.90 11.43 -24.36
N CYS A 77 6.95 11.40 -23.43
CA CYS A 77 6.56 12.58 -22.64
C CYS A 77 7.71 13.13 -21.80
N ASN A 78 8.66 12.30 -21.39
CA ASN A 78 9.78 12.69 -20.56
C ASN A 78 11.01 13.14 -21.36
N MET A 79 11.10 12.79 -22.64
CA MET A 79 12.27 13.06 -23.49
C MET A 79 12.52 14.57 -23.62
N GLY A 80 13.78 14.99 -23.41
CA GLY A 80 14.19 16.39 -23.49
C GLY A 80 13.66 17.30 -22.37
N THR A 81 12.99 16.75 -21.35
CA THR A 81 12.44 17.54 -20.24
C THR A 81 13.44 17.71 -19.08
N ASP A 82 13.44 18.89 -18.47
CA ASP A 82 14.23 19.20 -17.28
C ASP A 82 13.69 18.41 -16.05
N GLN A 83 14.54 17.55 -15.47
CA GLN A 83 14.19 16.73 -14.31
C GLN A 83 14.12 17.52 -13.00
N THR A 84 14.66 18.74 -12.96
CA THR A 84 14.65 19.63 -11.79
C THR A 84 13.33 20.40 -11.65
N LYS A 85 12.43 20.28 -12.63
CA LYS A 85 11.14 20.96 -12.68
C LYS A 85 9.99 19.96 -12.87
N PRO A 86 8.75 20.34 -12.50
CA PRO A 86 7.56 19.58 -12.85
C PRO A 86 7.48 19.33 -14.35
N LEU A 87 6.87 18.20 -14.74
CA LEU A 87 6.68 17.87 -16.13
C LEU A 87 5.84 18.97 -16.84
N PRO A 88 6.21 19.42 -18.06
CA PRO A 88 5.48 20.46 -18.78
C PRO A 88 3.98 20.13 -18.90
N LYS A 89 3.12 21.15 -18.89
CA LYS A 89 1.65 20.97 -18.78
C LYS A 89 1.06 19.98 -19.79
N LEU A 90 1.46 20.07 -21.07
CA LEU A 90 0.99 19.17 -22.12
C LEU A 90 1.50 17.74 -21.90
N ASN A 91 2.79 17.57 -21.65
CA ASN A 91 3.43 16.29 -21.37
C ASN A 91 2.80 15.62 -20.14
N ARG A 92 2.52 16.40 -19.09
CA ARG A 92 1.81 15.98 -17.88
C ARG A 92 0.39 15.54 -18.18
N PHE A 93 -0.35 16.29 -19.00
CA PHE A 93 -1.69 15.90 -19.41
C PHE A 93 -1.69 14.56 -20.16
N ILE A 94 -0.79 14.39 -21.14
CA ILE A 94 -0.66 13.13 -21.90
C ILE A 94 -0.24 11.98 -20.97
N PHE A 95 0.74 12.21 -20.09
CA PHE A 95 1.19 11.24 -19.09
C PHE A 95 0.03 10.75 -18.22
N LEU A 96 -0.76 11.66 -17.66
CA LEU A 96 -1.90 11.33 -16.80
C LEU A 96 -3.03 10.62 -17.56
N CYS A 97 -3.36 11.07 -18.77
CA CYS A 97 -4.34 10.41 -19.62
C CYS A 97 -3.90 8.99 -20.01
N SER A 98 -2.62 8.82 -20.37
CA SER A 98 -2.01 7.53 -20.66
C SER A 98 -2.04 6.60 -19.44
N ALA A 99 -1.62 7.09 -18.28
CA ALA A 99 -1.66 6.34 -17.03
C ALA A 99 -3.08 5.87 -16.72
N LYS A 100 -4.06 6.78 -16.78
CA LYS A 100 -5.47 6.46 -16.53
C LYS A 100 -5.98 5.41 -17.50
N PHE A 101 -5.74 5.59 -18.80
CA PHE A 101 -6.24 4.69 -19.84
C PHE A 101 -5.64 3.28 -19.72
N PHE A 102 -4.31 3.15 -19.79
CA PHE A 102 -3.66 1.84 -19.78
C PHE A 102 -3.75 1.13 -18.44
N CYS A 103 -3.68 1.84 -17.31
CA CYS A 103 -3.85 1.20 -16.01
C CYS A 103 -5.29 0.75 -15.77
N THR A 104 -6.29 1.45 -16.35
CA THR A 104 -7.69 0.96 -16.35
C THR A 104 -7.80 -0.33 -17.15
N LEU A 105 -7.26 -0.39 -18.37
CA LEU A 105 -7.29 -1.61 -19.18
C LEU A 105 -6.55 -2.77 -18.51
N ALA A 106 -5.38 -2.51 -17.91
CA ALA A 106 -4.64 -3.51 -17.16
C ALA A 106 -5.47 -4.04 -15.97
N THR A 107 -6.12 -3.15 -15.21
CA THR A 107 -6.98 -3.53 -14.08
C THR A 107 -8.19 -4.36 -14.52
N LEU A 108 -8.85 -3.95 -15.60
CA LEU A 108 -9.97 -4.69 -16.19
C LEU A 108 -9.52 -6.08 -16.64
N SER A 109 -8.33 -6.19 -17.25
CA SER A 109 -7.77 -7.48 -17.65
C SER A 109 -7.56 -8.41 -16.45
N GLN A 110 -7.19 -7.88 -15.28
CA GLN A 110 -7.07 -8.62 -14.01
C GLN A 110 -8.43 -9.04 -13.41
N GLY A 111 -9.55 -8.73 -14.07
CA GLY A 111 -10.89 -9.06 -13.61
C GLY A 111 -11.44 -8.10 -12.57
N PHE A 112 -10.86 -6.90 -12.43
CA PHE A 112 -11.33 -5.89 -11.48
C PHE A 112 -12.02 -4.73 -12.19
N VAL A 113 -13.21 -4.39 -11.72
CA VAL A 113 -13.86 -3.10 -12.03
C VAL A 113 -13.55 -2.10 -10.94
N VAL A 114 -13.36 -0.84 -11.30
CA VAL A 114 -13.02 0.21 -10.32
C VAL A 114 -14.16 1.21 -10.23
N LYS A 115 -14.57 1.51 -8.99
CA LYS A 115 -15.64 2.45 -8.70
C LYS A 115 -15.16 3.46 -7.66
N THR A 116 -15.20 4.74 -7.98
CA THR A 116 -15.09 5.78 -6.97
C THR A 116 -16.41 5.88 -6.22
N VAL A 117 -16.41 5.58 -4.92
CA VAL A 117 -17.62 5.59 -4.08
C VAL A 117 -17.73 6.85 -3.23
N LYS A 118 -16.59 7.50 -2.95
CA LYS A 118 -16.53 8.78 -2.23
C LYS A 118 -15.53 9.70 -2.92
N LYS A 119 -15.90 10.96 -3.10
CA LYS A 119 -15.05 12.01 -3.68
C LYS A 119 -14.84 13.11 -2.64
N SER A 120 -13.63 13.65 -2.62
CA SER A 120 -13.33 14.90 -1.91
C SER A 120 -13.49 16.08 -2.85
N LYS A 121 -13.97 17.21 -2.31
CA LYS A 121 -14.01 18.50 -3.05
C LYS A 121 -12.68 19.24 -3.01
N GLU A 122 -11.82 18.87 -2.06
CA GLU A 122 -10.53 19.50 -1.84
C GLU A 122 -9.39 18.54 -2.21
N THR A 123 -8.22 19.11 -2.48
CA THR A 123 -6.99 18.34 -2.70
C THR A 123 -5.94 18.78 -1.69
N ALA A 124 -4.96 17.91 -1.44
CA ALA A 124 -3.85 18.21 -0.55
C ALA A 124 -2.51 17.96 -1.25
N PRO A 125 -1.42 18.63 -0.81
CA PRO A 125 -0.09 18.43 -1.37
C PRO A 125 0.48 17.02 -1.10
N VAL A 126 -0.02 16.32 -0.09
CA VAL A 126 0.37 14.94 0.24
C VAL A 126 -0.85 14.03 0.15
N VAL A 127 -0.73 12.91 -0.55
CA VAL A 127 -1.76 11.86 -0.63
C VAL A 127 -1.24 10.62 0.07
N VAL A 128 -2.02 10.09 1.03
CA VAL A 128 -1.67 8.87 1.77
C VAL A 128 -2.60 7.74 1.36
N LEU A 129 -2.01 6.64 0.91
CA LEU A 129 -2.72 5.43 0.46
C LEU A 129 -2.48 4.25 1.42
N ASN A 130 -3.45 3.34 1.53
CA ASN A 130 -3.25 2.01 2.12
C ASN A 130 -2.57 1.07 1.12
N HIS A 131 -1.76 0.13 1.58
CA HIS A 131 -0.94 -0.73 0.73
C HIS A 131 -1.25 -2.21 0.95
N ARG A 132 -1.72 -2.91 -0.08
CA ARG A 132 -2.28 -4.26 0.04
C ARG A 132 -1.72 -5.28 -0.95
N SER A 133 -1.48 -4.87 -2.19
CA SER A 133 -1.17 -5.80 -3.27
C SER A 133 -0.42 -5.11 -4.41
N MET A 134 0.20 -5.87 -5.32
CA MET A 134 0.84 -5.28 -6.50
C MET A 134 -0.13 -4.53 -7.40
N ILE A 135 -1.43 -4.84 -7.35
CA ILE A 135 -2.44 -4.13 -8.13
C ILE A 135 -2.53 -2.64 -7.74
N ASP A 136 -2.06 -2.25 -6.55
CA ASP A 136 -1.99 -0.86 -6.11
C ASP A 136 -1.17 0.01 -7.10
N ILE A 137 -0.21 -0.59 -7.81
CA ILE A 137 0.57 0.07 -8.87
C ILE A 137 -0.34 0.50 -10.03
N LEU A 138 -1.32 -0.34 -10.40
CA LEU A 138 -2.31 0.02 -11.42
C LEU A 138 -3.28 1.07 -10.88
N MET A 139 -3.66 0.96 -9.59
CA MET A 139 -4.58 1.91 -8.97
C MET A 139 -4.00 3.32 -8.95
N ASN A 140 -2.69 3.46 -8.68
CA ASN A 140 -1.97 4.72 -8.79
C ASN A 140 -2.19 5.42 -10.14
N GLY A 141 -2.02 4.71 -11.26
CA GLY A 141 -2.24 5.27 -12.58
C GLY A 141 -3.70 5.68 -12.83
N LEU A 142 -4.65 4.91 -12.30
CA LEU A 142 -6.08 5.17 -12.46
C LEU A 142 -6.56 6.41 -11.70
N ILE A 143 -6.07 6.59 -10.46
CA ILE A 143 -6.39 7.76 -9.63
C ILE A 143 -5.60 9.01 -10.00
N GLY A 144 -4.68 8.90 -10.96
CA GLY A 144 -3.89 10.03 -11.46
C GLY A 144 -2.71 10.39 -10.55
N THR A 145 -2.14 9.42 -9.85
CA THR A 145 -0.92 9.61 -9.07
C THR A 145 0.25 9.97 -9.99
N GLU A 146 0.93 11.07 -9.68
CA GLU A 146 2.09 11.53 -10.46
C GLU A 146 3.40 11.24 -9.75
N THR A 147 3.60 11.85 -8.59
CA THR A 147 4.84 11.76 -7.83
C THR A 147 4.63 10.73 -6.72
N ILE A 148 5.48 9.72 -6.68
CA ILE A 148 5.55 8.75 -5.58
C ILE A 148 6.94 8.73 -4.93
N ILE A 149 7.03 8.11 -3.76
CA ILE A 149 8.29 7.77 -3.11
C ILE A 149 8.59 6.30 -3.41
N GLY A 150 9.81 5.99 -3.88
CA GLY A 150 10.20 4.61 -4.13
C GLY A 150 11.70 4.37 -4.09
N LYS A 151 12.10 3.10 -4.12
CA LYS A 151 13.50 2.70 -4.18
C LYS A 151 14.13 3.17 -5.50
N ALA A 152 15.38 3.63 -5.44
CA ALA A 152 16.12 4.04 -6.65
C ALA A 152 16.15 2.97 -7.75
N SER A 153 16.15 1.67 -7.41
CA SER A 153 16.10 0.58 -8.38
C SER A 153 14.88 0.61 -9.29
N MET A 154 13.77 1.21 -8.85
CA MET A 154 12.55 1.32 -9.67
C MET A 154 12.73 2.23 -10.89
N THR A 155 13.71 3.14 -10.86
CA THR A 155 13.94 4.08 -11.97
C THR A 155 14.69 3.47 -13.15
N ASN A 156 15.31 2.31 -12.93
CA ASN A 156 16.09 1.59 -13.95
C ASN A 156 15.31 0.42 -14.57
N ASN A 157 14.11 0.13 -14.08
CA ASN A 157 13.25 -0.90 -14.65
C ASN A 157 12.59 -0.38 -15.94
N PHE A 158 12.56 -1.19 -17.00
CA PHE A 158 12.05 -0.77 -18.32
C PHE A 158 10.53 -0.49 -18.36
N ILE A 159 9.76 -1.03 -17.41
CA ILE A 159 8.32 -0.79 -17.29
C ILE A 159 8.06 0.40 -16.37
N THR A 160 8.57 0.36 -15.14
CA THR A 160 8.24 1.37 -14.13
C THR A 160 9.12 2.61 -14.20
N GLY A 161 10.33 2.49 -14.74
CA GLY A 161 11.34 3.55 -14.75
C GLY A 161 10.88 4.81 -15.47
N PRO A 162 10.33 4.71 -16.71
CA PRO A 162 9.77 5.86 -17.40
C PRO A 162 8.69 6.59 -16.60
N THR A 163 7.73 5.87 -16.00
CA THR A 163 6.69 6.44 -15.12
C THR A 163 7.30 7.15 -13.91
N PHE A 164 8.27 6.52 -13.23
CA PHE A 164 8.96 7.13 -12.09
C PHE A 164 9.65 8.45 -12.45
N ASN A 165 10.37 8.47 -13.58
CA ASN A 165 11.13 9.64 -14.02
C ASN A 165 10.20 10.77 -14.52
N ALA A 166 9.19 10.44 -15.33
CA ALA A 166 8.22 11.42 -15.84
C ALA A 166 7.37 12.04 -14.72
N GLY A 167 6.95 11.22 -13.74
CA GLY A 167 6.21 11.67 -12.56
C GLY A 167 7.05 12.48 -11.56
N ARG A 168 8.35 12.70 -11.85
CA ARG A 168 9.31 13.37 -10.96
C ARG A 168 9.33 12.73 -9.57
N SER A 169 9.26 11.41 -9.51
CA SER A 169 9.16 10.66 -8.25
C SER A 169 10.42 10.79 -7.39
N ILE A 170 10.24 10.78 -6.08
CA ILE A 170 11.33 10.88 -5.11
C ILE A 170 12.02 9.52 -5.00
N LYS A 171 13.32 9.51 -5.31
CA LYS A 171 14.16 8.31 -5.30
C LYS A 171 14.83 8.20 -3.93
N ILE A 172 14.60 7.12 -3.21
CA ILE A 172 15.28 6.85 -1.95
C ILE A 172 16.53 6.01 -2.24
N ILE A 173 17.68 6.61 -1.98
CA ILE A 173 18.99 5.96 -1.98
C ILE A 173 19.32 5.53 -0.54
N LYS A 174 20.05 4.42 -0.39
CA LYS A 174 20.47 3.92 0.92
C LYS A 174 21.25 5.02 1.67
N ASN A 175 20.96 5.19 2.96
CA ASN A 175 21.55 6.19 3.87
C ASN A 175 21.15 7.66 3.61
N GLN A 176 20.20 7.94 2.72
CA GLN A 176 19.62 9.28 2.59
C GLN A 176 18.34 9.43 3.42
N SER A 177 18.18 10.59 4.06
CA SER A 177 16.94 10.92 4.76
C SER A 177 15.85 11.25 3.73
N ALA A 178 14.87 10.35 3.60
CA ALA A 178 13.68 10.60 2.79
C ALA A 178 12.95 11.88 3.21
N LEU A 179 12.92 12.15 4.53
CA LEU A 179 12.31 13.33 5.09
C LEU A 179 12.96 14.62 4.58
N GLN A 180 14.29 14.67 4.55
CA GLN A 180 15.01 15.86 4.10
C GLN A 180 14.72 16.15 2.61
N ILE A 181 14.76 15.13 1.76
CA ILE A 181 14.47 15.29 0.32
C ILE A 181 13.04 15.80 0.10
N ILE A 182 12.08 15.30 0.88
CA ILE A 182 10.69 15.75 0.79
C ILE A 182 10.57 17.20 1.27
N LYS A 183 11.23 17.55 2.40
CA LYS A 183 11.25 18.89 2.95
C LYS A 183 11.83 19.89 1.94
N ASP A 184 13.01 19.60 1.40
CA ASP A 184 13.67 20.43 0.39
C ASP A 184 12.77 20.66 -0.83
N ARG A 185 12.03 19.62 -1.27
CA ARG A 185 11.10 19.71 -2.39
C ARG A 185 9.93 20.66 -2.11
N PHE A 186 9.36 20.61 -0.90
CA PHE A 186 8.25 21.50 -0.55
C PHE A 186 8.72 22.94 -0.25
N GLU A 187 9.96 23.11 0.20
CA GLU A 187 10.57 24.42 0.47
C GLU A 187 11.21 25.08 -0.77
N SER A 188 11.35 24.35 -1.88
CA SER A 188 12.04 24.85 -3.09
C SER A 188 11.33 26.01 -3.82
N GLY A 189 10.16 26.46 -3.36
CA GLY A 189 9.33 27.47 -4.02
C GLY A 189 8.68 27.01 -5.34
N VAL A 190 8.94 25.78 -5.78
CA VAL A 190 8.40 25.21 -7.02
C VAL A 190 7.06 24.54 -6.72
N LYS A 191 6.05 24.81 -7.56
CA LYS A 191 4.73 24.18 -7.45
C LYS A 191 4.76 22.74 -7.99
N TRP A 192 5.23 21.81 -7.16
CA TRP A 192 5.27 20.39 -7.47
C TRP A 192 3.86 19.76 -7.50
N PRO A 193 3.66 18.69 -8.30
CA PRO A 193 2.49 17.82 -8.17
C PRO A 193 2.40 17.21 -6.76
N ALA A 194 1.19 16.79 -6.38
CA ALA A 194 0.97 16.15 -5.08
C ALA A 194 1.85 14.90 -4.91
N LEU A 195 2.45 14.77 -3.74
CA LEU A 195 3.29 13.63 -3.37
C LEU A 195 2.41 12.51 -2.82
N THR A 196 2.38 11.38 -3.49
CA THR A 196 1.63 10.19 -3.06
C THR A 196 2.56 9.18 -2.38
N LEU A 197 2.13 8.63 -1.24
CA LEU A 197 2.92 7.68 -0.48
C LEU A 197 2.06 6.63 0.25
N TYR A 198 2.67 5.48 0.51
CA TYR A 198 2.12 4.42 1.34
C TYR A 198 2.73 4.52 2.73
N ALA A 199 2.04 5.19 3.66
CA ALA A 199 2.59 5.47 4.99
C ALA A 199 2.71 4.22 5.89
N GLU A 200 2.09 3.10 5.52
CA GLU A 200 2.30 1.79 6.16
C GLU A 200 3.75 1.28 5.99
N GLY A 201 4.43 1.69 4.92
CA GLY A 201 5.81 1.28 4.62
C GLY A 201 5.97 -0.17 4.12
N THR A 202 4.89 -0.94 4.10
CA THR A 202 4.84 -2.31 3.54
C THR A 202 3.41 -2.65 3.11
N VAL A 203 3.27 -3.67 2.27
CA VAL A 203 1.98 -4.31 1.97
C VAL A 203 1.49 -5.14 3.15
N THR A 204 0.20 -5.10 3.42
CA THR A 204 -0.47 -5.79 4.51
C THR A 204 -1.73 -6.53 4.06
N SER A 205 -2.23 -7.42 4.92
CA SER A 205 -3.50 -8.10 4.71
C SER A 205 -4.67 -7.10 4.66
N PHE A 206 -5.76 -7.46 3.98
CA PHE A 206 -6.88 -6.53 3.82
C PHE A 206 -7.63 -6.20 5.12
N GLY A 207 -7.38 -6.93 6.22
CA GLY A 207 -8.11 -6.76 7.49
C GLY A 207 -7.57 -5.66 8.39
N VAL A 208 -6.41 -5.08 8.07
CA VAL A 208 -5.66 -4.25 9.02
C VAL A 208 -4.95 -3.10 8.33
N ILE A 209 -4.83 -1.92 8.96
CA ILE A 209 -3.91 -0.85 8.54
C ILE A 209 -2.85 -0.73 9.62
N LEU A 210 -1.57 -0.82 9.23
CA LEU A 210 -0.46 -0.64 10.18
C LEU A 210 -0.41 0.78 10.72
N ARG A 211 0.21 0.94 11.88
CA ARG A 211 0.49 2.24 12.46
C ARG A 211 1.33 3.06 11.49
N LEU A 212 0.79 4.15 10.96
CA LEU A 212 1.43 4.91 9.87
C LEU A 212 2.77 5.50 10.33
N ARG A 213 3.78 5.47 9.47
CA ARG A 213 5.08 6.11 9.74
C ARG A 213 4.92 7.64 9.78
N THR A 214 5.56 8.30 10.74
CA THR A 214 5.38 9.75 10.99
C THR A 214 6.16 10.66 10.03
N GLY A 215 7.06 10.11 9.22
CA GLY A 215 7.97 10.90 8.36
C GLY A 215 7.27 12.01 7.58
N SER A 216 6.26 11.68 6.76
CA SER A 216 5.52 12.70 5.99
C SER A 216 4.67 13.65 6.85
N PHE A 217 4.24 13.21 8.03
CA PHE A 217 3.40 13.99 8.93
C PHE A 217 4.19 15.06 9.71
N ARG A 218 5.51 14.88 9.84
CA ARG A 218 6.42 15.88 10.45
C ARG A 218 6.54 17.18 9.66
N LEU A 219 6.09 17.19 8.41
CA LEU A 219 6.10 18.36 7.55
C LEU A 219 4.99 19.37 7.88
N GLY A 220 3.99 18.99 8.69
CA GLY A 220 2.85 19.85 9.00
C GLY A 220 1.95 20.19 7.79
N LEU A 221 2.11 19.45 6.68
CA LEU A 221 1.34 19.66 5.47
C LEU A 221 -0.04 19.02 5.58
N LYS A 222 -1.03 19.60 4.87
CA LYS A 222 -2.34 18.97 4.67
C LYS A 222 -2.15 17.63 3.95
N VAL A 223 -2.85 16.60 4.43
CA VAL A 223 -2.80 15.22 3.93
C VAL A 223 -4.16 14.82 3.41
N GLN A 224 -4.22 14.26 2.21
CA GLN A 224 -5.40 13.69 1.58
C GLN A 224 -5.36 12.17 1.74
N PRO A 225 -6.13 11.57 2.67
CA PRO A 225 -6.20 10.12 2.75
C PRO A 225 -7.06 9.60 1.60
N VAL A 226 -6.56 8.57 0.91
CA VAL A 226 -7.29 7.87 -0.14
C VAL A 226 -7.16 6.39 0.15
N VAL A 227 -8.27 5.66 0.09
CA VAL A 227 -8.29 4.24 0.42
C VAL A 227 -8.85 3.40 -0.72
N PHE A 228 -8.20 2.26 -0.95
CA PHE A 228 -8.64 1.20 -1.84
C PHE A 228 -9.26 0.08 -1.02
N ASN A 229 -10.55 -0.16 -1.24
CA ASN A 229 -11.29 -1.29 -0.67
C ASN A 229 -11.50 -2.37 -1.73
N TYR A 230 -10.93 -3.54 -1.51
CA TYR A 230 -10.88 -4.61 -2.48
C TYR A 230 -11.92 -5.69 -2.18
N PHE A 231 -12.77 -5.98 -3.16
CA PHE A 231 -13.75 -7.04 -3.14
C PHE A 231 -13.35 -8.12 -4.14
N TYR A 232 -13.17 -9.34 -3.65
CA TYR A 232 -12.54 -10.41 -4.41
C TYR A 232 -13.12 -11.78 -4.09
N SER A 233 -13.02 -12.66 -5.08
CA SER A 233 -13.44 -14.06 -4.96
C SER A 233 -12.43 -14.86 -4.13
N GLU A 234 -11.14 -14.71 -4.42
CA GLU A 234 -10.02 -15.40 -3.77
C GLU A 234 -8.95 -14.40 -3.31
N PRO A 235 -8.26 -14.65 -2.19
CA PRO A 235 -7.23 -13.73 -1.68
C PRO A 235 -6.11 -13.47 -2.71
N PHE A 236 -5.71 -12.21 -2.82
CA PHE A 236 -4.71 -11.73 -3.78
C PHE A 236 -3.79 -10.65 -3.20
N GLU A 237 -3.81 -10.46 -1.88
CA GLU A 237 -2.86 -9.65 -1.13
C GLU A 237 -1.42 -10.09 -1.42
N TRP A 238 -0.43 -9.19 -1.31
CA TRP A 238 0.97 -9.59 -1.40
C TRP A 238 1.45 -10.23 -0.09
N LEU A 239 0.95 -11.43 0.21
CA LEU A 239 1.32 -12.23 1.40
C LEU A 239 2.07 -13.53 1.02
N PHE A 240 2.67 -13.56 -0.18
CA PHE A 240 3.38 -14.71 -0.72
C PHE A 240 4.88 -14.56 -0.55
N GLU A 241 5.59 -15.69 -0.48
CA GLU A 241 7.05 -15.69 -0.34
C GLU A 241 7.74 -15.28 -1.63
N THR A 242 7.11 -15.60 -2.77
CA THR A 242 7.68 -15.36 -4.09
C THR A 242 6.76 -14.51 -4.98
N ALA A 243 7.37 -13.74 -5.87
CA ALA A 243 6.64 -13.02 -6.90
C ALA A 243 5.85 -13.96 -7.82
N PHE A 244 6.39 -15.15 -8.09
CA PHE A 244 5.73 -16.16 -8.91
C PHE A 244 4.40 -16.61 -8.28
N GLU A 245 4.39 -16.96 -6.99
CA GLU A 245 3.17 -17.33 -6.27
C GLU A 245 2.12 -16.22 -6.30
N HIS A 246 2.54 -14.97 -6.17
CA HIS A 246 1.61 -13.86 -6.27
C HIS A 246 1.07 -13.67 -7.69
N LEU A 247 1.92 -13.78 -8.72
CA LEU A 247 1.48 -13.72 -10.12
C LEU A 247 0.45 -14.82 -10.43
N MET A 248 0.60 -16.01 -9.82
CA MET A 248 -0.39 -17.09 -9.94
C MET A 248 -1.78 -16.72 -9.38
N GLN A 249 -1.88 -15.72 -8.50
CA GLN A 249 -3.16 -15.22 -7.97
C GLN A 249 -3.92 -14.36 -8.97
N ALA A 250 -3.24 -13.78 -9.97
CA ALA A 250 -3.88 -13.05 -11.07
C ALA A 250 -4.92 -13.92 -11.80
N GLY A 251 -4.75 -15.26 -11.79
CA GLY A 251 -5.71 -16.19 -12.38
C GLY A 251 -6.88 -16.59 -11.49
N ASN A 252 -6.89 -16.25 -10.20
CA ASN A 252 -7.91 -16.72 -9.25
C ASN A 252 -9.15 -15.83 -9.18
N ASN A 253 -9.05 -14.56 -9.61
CA ASN A 253 -10.15 -13.62 -9.45
C ASN A 253 -10.98 -13.49 -10.73
N LEU A 254 -12.12 -14.18 -10.84
CA LEU A 254 -12.97 -14.08 -12.03
C LEU A 254 -13.54 -12.69 -12.21
N CYS A 255 -14.17 -12.17 -11.15
CA CYS A 255 -14.69 -10.82 -11.07
C CYS A 255 -14.44 -10.28 -9.66
N GLY A 256 -13.77 -9.14 -9.59
CA GLY A 256 -13.61 -8.35 -8.37
C GLY A 256 -13.98 -6.90 -8.62
N LYS A 257 -14.07 -6.15 -7.52
CA LYS A 257 -14.34 -4.72 -7.53
C LYS A 257 -13.34 -4.03 -6.63
N VAL A 258 -12.83 -2.89 -7.05
CA VAL A 258 -12.07 -1.97 -6.21
C VAL A 258 -12.92 -0.73 -5.99
N GLU A 259 -13.23 -0.43 -4.74
CA GLU A 259 -13.84 0.83 -4.37
C GLU A 259 -12.75 1.81 -3.95
N VAL A 260 -12.81 3.02 -4.51
CA VAL A 260 -11.89 4.11 -4.18
C VAL A 260 -12.65 5.16 -3.40
N SER A 261 -12.18 5.46 -2.19
CA SER A 261 -12.70 6.55 -1.36
C SER A 261 -11.65 7.63 -1.17
N TYR A 262 -11.96 8.85 -1.57
CA TYR A 262 -11.21 10.04 -1.24
C TYR A 262 -11.83 10.65 0.03
N LEU A 263 -11.13 10.57 1.17
CA LEU A 263 -11.58 11.21 2.41
C LEU A 263 -11.44 12.74 2.32
N ASP A 264 -11.95 13.50 3.27
CA ASP A 264 -11.64 14.95 3.26
C ASP A 264 -10.19 15.15 3.72
N PRO A 265 -9.45 16.11 3.14
CA PRO A 265 -8.06 16.30 3.50
C PRO A 265 -7.93 16.86 4.91
N MET A 266 -6.99 16.32 5.66
CA MET A 266 -6.79 16.51 7.09
C MET A 266 -5.54 17.34 7.33
N GLU A 267 -5.60 18.24 8.30
CA GLU A 267 -4.47 19.08 8.73
C GLU A 267 -4.06 18.72 10.16
N GLN A 268 -2.79 18.92 10.49
CA GLN A 268 -2.27 18.76 11.85
C GLN A 268 -2.95 19.81 12.74
N LYS A 269 -3.58 19.38 13.83
CA LYS A 269 -4.25 20.30 14.77
C LYS A 269 -3.20 21.04 15.61
N THR A 270 -3.55 22.22 16.10
CA THR A 270 -2.70 22.97 17.04
C THR A 270 -2.40 22.11 18.27
N GLY A 271 -1.11 21.94 18.59
CA GLY A 271 -0.65 21.12 19.71
C GLY A 271 -0.70 19.60 19.48
N GLU A 272 -1.12 19.13 18.30
CA GLU A 272 -1.08 17.71 17.93
C GLU A 272 0.33 17.37 17.44
N TRP A 273 0.95 16.31 17.98
CA TRP A 273 2.24 15.83 17.50
C TRP A 273 2.10 15.07 16.16
N PRO A 274 3.17 14.98 15.34
CA PRO A 274 3.15 14.23 14.07
C PRO A 274 2.62 12.79 14.18
N ARG A 275 2.95 12.08 15.25
CA ARG A 275 2.46 10.73 15.58
C ARG A 275 0.96 10.69 15.80
N GLN A 276 0.42 11.64 16.56
CA GLN A 276 -1.02 11.74 16.81
C GLN A 276 -1.78 12.07 15.54
N PHE A 277 -1.23 12.98 14.71
CA PHE A 277 -1.81 13.30 13.41
C PHE A 277 -1.81 12.07 12.48
N ALA A 278 -0.68 11.35 12.40
CA ALA A 278 -0.58 10.10 11.66
C ALA A 278 -1.57 9.04 12.16
N ASP A 279 -1.75 8.92 13.47
CA ASP A 279 -2.72 8.00 14.09
C ASP A 279 -4.16 8.38 13.76
N ARG A 280 -4.51 9.66 13.76
CA ARG A 280 -5.84 10.13 13.35
C ARG A 280 -6.11 9.87 11.86
N VAL A 281 -5.13 10.07 10.99
CA VAL A 281 -5.24 9.76 9.56
C VAL A 281 -5.38 8.25 9.33
N GLY A 282 -4.54 7.43 9.96
CA GLY A 282 -4.59 5.98 9.84
C GLY A 282 -5.91 5.40 10.35
N LYS A 283 -6.43 5.91 11.47
CA LYS A 283 -7.74 5.52 11.99
C LYS A 283 -8.87 5.87 11.02
N ALA A 284 -8.88 7.09 10.47
CA ALA A 284 -9.89 7.50 9.50
C ALA A 284 -9.88 6.62 8.23
N MET A 285 -8.68 6.24 7.76
CA MET A 285 -8.53 5.31 6.64
C MET A 285 -9.07 3.91 6.98
N ALA A 286 -8.78 3.40 8.18
CA ALA A 286 -9.21 2.07 8.60
C ALA A 286 -10.74 2.01 8.73
N ASP A 287 -11.34 3.04 9.31
CA ASP A 287 -12.78 3.14 9.51
C ASP A 287 -13.55 3.19 8.18
N GLU A 288 -13.04 3.93 7.18
CA GLU A 288 -13.67 4.03 5.86
C GLU A 288 -13.79 2.68 5.14
N ILE A 289 -12.83 1.77 5.35
CA ILE A 289 -12.82 0.43 4.70
C ILE A 289 -13.20 -0.71 5.65
N GLY A 290 -13.61 -0.41 6.90
CA GLY A 290 -13.93 -1.40 7.91
C GLY A 290 -12.76 -2.32 8.29
N SER A 291 -11.52 -1.83 8.19
CA SER A 291 -10.32 -2.52 8.66
C SER A 291 -9.99 -2.13 10.10
N VAL A 292 -9.10 -2.87 10.76
CA VAL A 292 -8.61 -2.52 12.08
C VAL A 292 -7.34 -1.66 11.96
N TYR A 293 -7.27 -0.54 12.67
CA TYR A 293 -6.02 0.21 12.82
C TYR A 293 -5.24 -0.38 14.01
N VAL A 294 -4.01 -0.84 13.79
CA VAL A 294 -3.20 -1.55 14.81
C VAL A 294 -1.91 -0.82 15.13
N PRO A 295 -1.31 -1.03 16.33
CA PRO A 295 -0.06 -0.38 16.72
C PRO A 295 1.20 -0.91 16.01
N TYR A 296 1.07 -2.01 15.25
CA TYR A 296 2.20 -2.68 14.60
C TYR A 296 2.83 -1.82 13.50
N GLN A 297 4.11 -2.07 13.23
CA GLN A 297 4.93 -1.39 12.24
C GLN A 297 5.49 -2.38 11.20
N SER A 298 6.09 -1.83 10.15
CA SER A 298 6.74 -2.59 9.08
C SER A 298 7.84 -3.53 9.57
N GLU A 299 8.50 -3.19 10.67
CA GLU A 299 9.58 -3.94 11.29
C GLU A 299 9.06 -5.28 11.84
N ASP A 300 7.84 -5.30 12.39
CA ASP A 300 7.12 -6.52 12.81
C ASP A 300 6.87 -7.45 11.62
N VAL A 301 6.40 -6.88 10.51
CA VAL A 301 6.17 -7.59 9.25
C VAL A 301 7.47 -8.17 8.70
N TYR A 302 8.58 -7.43 8.78
CA TYR A 302 9.88 -7.91 8.33
C TYR A 302 10.41 -9.04 9.22
N TYR A 303 10.25 -8.94 10.54
CA TYR A 303 10.60 -10.00 11.48
C TYR A 303 9.81 -11.29 11.18
N PHE A 304 8.48 -11.21 11.07
CA PHE A 304 7.66 -12.37 10.75
C PHE A 304 8.08 -13.03 9.44
N ASN A 305 8.39 -12.24 8.42
CA ASN A 305 8.87 -12.77 7.13
C ASN A 305 10.34 -13.25 7.16
N GLY A 306 11.01 -13.31 8.31
CA GLY A 306 12.39 -13.79 8.47
C GLY A 306 13.45 -12.83 7.92
N LYS A 307 13.12 -11.54 7.78
CA LYS A 307 14.01 -10.48 7.24
C LYS A 307 14.37 -9.41 8.27
N GLY A 308 13.86 -9.54 9.50
CA GLY A 308 14.03 -8.58 10.59
C GLY A 308 14.50 -9.25 11.87
N ASP A 309 14.71 -8.42 12.89
CA ASP A 309 15.16 -8.83 14.23
C ASP A 309 14.00 -8.60 15.21
N ILE A 310 13.79 -9.54 16.13
CA ILE A 310 12.74 -9.45 17.15
C ILE A 310 12.91 -8.21 18.04
N SER A 311 14.14 -7.76 18.27
CA SER A 311 14.45 -6.56 19.06
C SER A 311 13.93 -5.25 18.46
N LYS A 312 13.56 -5.26 17.17
CA LYS A 312 12.95 -4.12 16.46
C LYS A 312 11.43 -4.20 16.40
N CYS A 313 10.84 -5.28 16.90
CA CYS A 313 9.40 -5.43 16.92
C CYS A 313 8.77 -4.53 17.99
N THR A 314 7.55 -4.09 17.74
CA THR A 314 6.73 -3.37 18.71
C THR A 314 6.37 -4.30 19.87
N GLU A 315 6.29 -3.74 21.08
CA GLU A 315 5.91 -4.51 22.28
C GLU A 315 4.53 -5.14 22.11
N GLU A 316 3.60 -4.41 21.47
CA GLU A 316 2.26 -4.88 21.16
C GLU A 316 2.27 -6.07 20.20
N TYR A 317 3.12 -6.07 19.17
CA TYR A 317 3.23 -7.21 18.26
C TYR A 317 3.80 -8.45 18.97
N ILE A 318 4.84 -8.26 19.78
CA ILE A 318 5.44 -9.37 20.56
C ILE A 318 4.41 -9.96 21.52
N ARG A 319 3.64 -9.11 22.20
CA ARG A 319 2.57 -9.55 23.10
C ARG A 319 1.49 -10.35 22.37
N ASP A 320 1.03 -9.86 21.22
CA ASP A 320 -0.12 -10.44 20.52
C ASP A 320 0.27 -11.68 19.68
N TYR A 321 1.46 -11.66 19.06
CA TYR A 321 1.88 -12.62 18.04
C TYR A 321 3.29 -13.19 18.23
N GLY A 322 4.04 -12.81 19.26
CA GLY A 322 5.40 -13.30 19.49
C GLY A 322 5.50 -14.82 19.65
N TRP A 323 4.41 -15.47 20.09
CA TRP A 323 4.32 -16.92 20.18
C TRP A 323 4.37 -17.64 18.81
N MET A 324 4.06 -16.95 17.70
CA MET A 324 4.11 -17.53 16.36
C MET A 324 5.55 -17.65 15.83
N GLY A 325 6.49 -16.89 16.38
CA GLY A 325 7.84 -16.75 15.84
C GLY A 325 7.85 -16.16 14.43
N THR A 326 8.72 -16.67 13.56
CA THR A 326 8.73 -16.30 12.15
C THR A 326 7.69 -17.10 11.36
N LEU A 327 7.44 -16.71 10.11
CA LEU A 327 6.60 -17.44 9.15
C LEU A 327 7.06 -18.89 8.98
N LYS A 328 8.37 -19.16 9.06
CA LYS A 328 8.92 -20.52 9.02
C LYS A 328 8.47 -21.34 10.23
N ASP A 329 8.48 -20.73 11.42
CA ASP A 329 8.06 -21.37 12.66
C ASP A 329 6.54 -21.60 12.66
N TYR A 330 5.77 -20.57 12.31
CA TYR A 330 4.31 -20.66 12.18
C TYR A 330 3.88 -21.74 11.18
N LYS A 331 4.57 -21.87 10.05
CA LYS A 331 4.34 -22.96 9.07
C LYS A 331 4.57 -24.34 9.68
N LYS A 332 5.62 -24.51 10.48
CA LYS A 332 5.93 -25.77 11.16
C LYS A 332 4.82 -26.11 12.15
N MET A 333 4.35 -25.13 12.93
CA MET A 333 3.21 -25.29 13.85
C MET A 333 1.94 -25.68 13.11
N CYS A 334 1.59 -24.95 12.04
CA CYS A 334 0.41 -25.23 11.22
C CYS A 334 0.46 -26.63 10.59
N LYS A 335 1.61 -27.04 10.07
CA LYS A 335 1.79 -28.38 9.49
C LYS A 335 1.51 -29.47 10.51
N LYS A 336 2.05 -29.35 11.73
CA LYS A 336 1.79 -30.32 12.80
C LYS A 336 0.31 -30.33 13.23
N ALA A 337 -0.33 -29.16 13.23
CA ALA A 337 -1.74 -28.99 13.61
C ALA A 337 -2.76 -29.36 12.50
N GLY A 338 -2.30 -29.72 11.30
CA GLY A 338 -3.17 -29.93 10.14
C GLY A 338 -3.88 -28.65 9.65
N LEU A 339 -3.30 -27.48 9.93
CA LEU A 339 -3.86 -26.17 9.59
C LEU A 339 -3.18 -25.58 8.36
N ASN A 340 -3.92 -24.73 7.62
CA ASN A 340 -3.36 -23.98 6.50
C ASN A 340 -2.65 -22.73 7.02
N TRP A 341 -1.32 -22.70 6.90
CA TRP A 341 -0.45 -21.63 7.37
C TRP A 341 -0.73 -20.25 6.75
N ARG A 342 -1.47 -20.18 5.64
CA ARG A 342 -1.82 -18.91 5.00
C ARG A 342 -2.85 -18.10 5.79
N TYR A 343 -3.54 -18.73 6.73
CA TYR A 343 -4.57 -18.11 7.54
C TYR A 343 -4.08 -17.86 8.95
N GLU A 344 -4.58 -16.80 9.57
CA GLU A 344 -4.44 -16.58 11.01
C GLU A 344 -5.33 -17.59 11.76
N TRP A 345 -4.71 -18.32 12.69
CA TRP A 345 -5.38 -19.25 13.59
C TRP A 345 -5.15 -18.83 15.03
N PRO A 346 -6.18 -18.92 15.90
CA PRO A 346 -6.04 -18.55 17.30
C PRO A 346 -5.15 -19.56 18.04
N LYS A 347 -4.43 -19.10 19.06
CA LYS A 347 -3.34 -19.84 19.74
C LYS A 347 -3.78 -21.20 20.28
N GLU A 348 -5.04 -21.30 20.71
CA GLU A 348 -5.65 -22.51 21.27
C GLU A 348 -5.69 -23.67 20.27
N ARG A 349 -5.70 -23.38 18.96
CA ARG A 349 -5.66 -24.40 17.90
C ARG A 349 -4.33 -25.13 17.81
N PHE A 350 -3.29 -24.63 18.49
CA PHE A 350 -1.96 -25.22 18.55
C PHE A 350 -1.66 -25.91 19.89
N ALA A 351 -2.56 -25.83 20.87
CA ALA A 351 -2.33 -26.34 22.22
C ALA A 351 -2.16 -27.87 22.30
N ASN A 352 -2.68 -28.63 21.32
CA ASN A 352 -2.61 -30.09 21.29
C ASN A 352 -1.46 -30.63 20.42
N VAL A 353 -0.47 -29.79 20.11
CA VAL A 353 0.51 -30.03 19.04
C VAL A 353 1.97 -29.94 19.53
N GLU A 354 2.15 -29.80 20.85
CA GLU A 354 3.46 -29.81 21.50
C GLU A 354 4.10 -31.20 21.50
#